data_AF-A0A2A2TKP1-F1
#
_entry.id   AF-A0A2A2TKP1-F1
#
_cell.length_a   1.000
_cell.length_b   1.000
_cell.length_c   1.000
_cell.angle_alpha   90.00
_cell.angle_beta   90.00
_cell.angle_gamma   90.00
#
_symmetry.space_group_name_H-M   'P 1'
#
loop_
_entity.id
_entity.type
_entity.pdbx_description
1 polymer ?
#
loop_
_entity_poly.entity_id
_entity_poly.type
_entity_poly.pdbx_seq_one_letter_code
_entity_poly.pdbx_strand_id
1 'polypeptide(L)'
;MTEENQSHPKKSQQNSDLPYTTERIKMKYKIFKLIAYKLVNGQTAITTRQMAISVCKTANIVERFLERRGVSPIKVILPNHLVADMIPLSIAVDFWKYLNNSGRGNTLTKLGQKYLDQSIVDSSK
;
A
#
# COMPACT_ATOMS: atom_id res chain seq x y z
N MET A 1 12.81 -2.84 55.68
CA MET A 1 13.63 -3.18 54.49
C MET A 1 12.70 -3.88 53.53
N THR A 2 12.17 -3.17 52.53
CA THR A 2 11.30 -3.73 51.51
C THR A 2 11.49 -2.94 50.22
N GLU A 3 12.17 -3.59 49.29
CA GLU A 3 12.01 -3.66 47.83
C GLU A 3 11.83 -2.38 46.99
N GLU A 4 12.75 -2.29 46.04
CA GLU A 4 12.83 -1.38 44.91
C GLU A 4 11.59 -1.47 44.01
N ASN A 5 11.10 -0.33 43.54
CA ASN A 5 10.34 -0.25 42.30
C ASN A 5 10.89 0.92 41.49
N GLN A 6 12.02 0.67 40.81
CA GLN A 6 12.47 1.49 39.69
C GLN A 6 11.45 1.33 38.56
N SER A 7 10.51 2.28 38.47
CA SER A 7 9.68 2.45 37.29
C SER A 7 10.53 3.03 36.18
N HIS A 8 11.13 2.17 35.36
CA HIS A 8 11.70 2.59 34.08
C HIS A 8 10.56 3.22 33.24
N PRO A 9 10.66 4.49 32.83
CA PRO A 9 9.79 4.98 31.78
C PRO A 9 10.11 4.19 30.51
N LYS A 10 9.11 3.48 29.98
CA LYS A 10 9.15 2.88 28.64
C LYS A 10 9.69 3.92 27.68
N LYS A 11 10.89 3.66 27.14
CA LYS A 11 11.48 4.42 26.04
C LYS A 11 10.41 4.58 24.97
N SER A 12 9.91 5.80 24.80
CA SER A 12 9.16 6.20 23.62
C SER A 12 10.08 5.95 22.43
N GLN A 13 9.73 4.96 21.60
CA GLN A 13 10.42 4.75 20.33
C GLN A 13 10.29 6.05 19.53
N GLN A 14 11.44 6.64 19.26
CA GLN A 14 11.60 7.85 18.48
C GLN A 14 10.96 7.64 17.11
N ASN A 15 9.94 8.44 16.79
CA ASN A 15 9.29 8.52 15.48
C ASN A 15 10.19 9.24 14.44
N SER A 16 11.51 9.14 14.53
CA SER A 16 12.43 10.05 13.81
C SER A 16 12.65 9.72 12.33
N ASP A 17 12.26 8.55 11.82
CA ASP A 17 12.68 8.13 10.47
C ASP A 17 11.58 7.52 9.60
N LEU A 18 10.30 7.66 9.96
CA LEU A 18 9.22 7.18 9.09
C LEU A 18 9.11 8.07 7.85
N PRO A 19 9.13 7.50 6.63
CA PRO A 19 8.87 8.27 5.43
C PRO A 19 7.46 8.88 5.50
N TYR A 20 7.32 10.09 4.98
CA TYR A 20 6.05 10.76 4.84
C TYR A 20 5.59 10.75 3.38
N THR A 21 4.28 10.93 3.17
CA THR A 21 3.74 11.17 1.83
C THR A 21 3.83 12.66 1.49
N THR A 22 4.22 12.99 0.27
CA THR A 22 4.24 14.38 -0.23
C THR A 22 2.91 14.77 -0.87
N GLU A 23 2.20 13.82 -1.48
CA GLU A 23 1.02 14.09 -2.28
C GLU A 23 0.02 12.94 -2.22
N ARG A 24 -1.27 13.25 -2.27
CA ARG A 24 -2.35 12.28 -2.47
C ARG A 24 -2.86 12.36 -3.90
N ILE A 25 -2.81 11.23 -4.61
CA ILE A 25 -3.21 11.09 -6.01
C ILE A 25 -4.53 10.32 -6.09
N LYS A 26 -5.55 10.90 -6.73
CA LYS A 26 -6.84 10.24 -6.99
C LYS A 26 -6.87 9.74 -8.42
N MET A 27 -6.86 8.43 -8.59
CA MET A 27 -6.95 7.77 -9.89
C MET A 27 -8.37 7.26 -10.12
N LYS A 28 -8.96 7.60 -11.26
CA LYS A 28 -10.31 7.17 -11.64
C LYS A 28 -10.33 6.76 -13.10
N TYR A 29 -10.80 5.54 -13.36
CA TYR A 29 -10.98 5.03 -14.71
C TYR A 29 -12.24 4.19 -14.79
N LYS A 30 -13.26 4.68 -15.52
CA LYS A 30 -14.61 4.08 -15.53
C LYS A 30 -15.14 3.92 -14.10
N ILE A 31 -15.47 2.69 -13.70
CA ILE A 31 -15.92 2.32 -12.35
C ILE A 31 -14.76 2.06 -11.37
N PHE A 32 -13.52 1.94 -11.87
CA PHE A 32 -12.35 1.71 -11.04
C PHE A 32 -11.88 3.01 -10.40
N LYS A 33 -11.61 2.96 -9.09
CA LYS A 33 -11.14 4.09 -8.28
C LYS A 33 -10.00 3.61 -7.40
N LEU A 34 -8.94 4.40 -7.32
CA LEU A 34 -7.77 4.12 -6.51
C LEU A 34 -7.23 5.42 -5.90
N ILE A 35 -6.84 5.35 -4.64
CA ILE A 35 -6.11 6.43 -3.98
C ILE A 35 -4.68 5.97 -3.79
N ALA A 36 -3.77 6.69 -4.43
CA ALA A 36 -2.34 6.51 -4.30
C ALA A 36 -1.70 7.72 -3.61
N TYR A 37 -0.45 7.57 -3.23
CA TYR A 37 0.33 8.59 -2.56
C TYR A 37 1.73 8.62 -3.15
N LYS A 38 2.27 9.82 -3.36
CA LYS A 38 3.68 10.02 -3.68
C LYS A 38 4.46 10.05 -2.37
N LEU A 39 5.48 9.23 -2.27
CA LEU A 39 6.41 9.17 -1.15
C LEU A 39 7.56 10.17 -1.38
N VAL A 40 8.26 10.52 -0.31
CA VAL A 40 9.43 11.43 -0.35
C VAL A 40 10.53 11.02 -1.33
N ASN A 41 10.69 9.72 -1.58
CA ASN A 41 11.65 9.19 -2.54
C ASN A 41 11.15 9.24 -4.00
N GLY A 42 10.01 9.90 -4.25
CA GLY A 42 9.37 9.99 -5.57
C GLY A 42 8.52 8.77 -5.96
N GLN A 43 8.57 7.69 -5.20
CA GLN A 43 7.81 6.47 -5.47
C GLN A 43 6.31 6.70 -5.25
N THR A 44 5.48 6.09 -6.10
CA THR A 44 4.03 6.05 -5.87
C THR A 44 3.63 4.76 -5.18
N ALA A 45 2.91 4.87 -4.07
CA ALA A 45 2.45 3.75 -3.25
C ALA A 45 0.96 3.84 -2.98
N ILE A 46 0.33 2.71 -2.64
CA ILE A 46 -1.05 2.64 -2.15
C ILE A 46 -1.07 1.93 -0.81
N THR A 47 -2.10 2.15 0.00
CA THR A 47 -2.20 1.38 1.25
C THR A 47 -2.51 -0.08 0.92
N THR A 48 -2.06 -1.01 1.75
CA THR A 48 -2.41 -2.44 1.63
C THR A 48 -3.93 -2.64 1.60
N ARG A 49 -4.66 -1.81 2.35
CA ARG A 49 -6.13 -1.76 2.29
C ARG A 49 -6.64 -1.35 0.90
N GLN A 50 -6.11 -0.28 0.31
CA GLN A 50 -6.50 0.17 -1.04
C GLN A 50 -6.23 -0.90 -2.11
N MET A 51 -5.14 -1.66 -1.97
CA MET A 51 -4.81 -2.79 -2.83
C MET A 51 -5.90 -3.86 -2.87
N ALA A 52 -6.55 -4.12 -1.74
CA ALA A 52 -7.65 -5.08 -1.63
C ALA A 52 -9.00 -4.51 -2.07
N ILE A 53 -9.39 -3.35 -1.51
CA ILE A 53 -10.75 -2.83 -1.67
C ILE A 53 -11.03 -2.30 -3.07
N SER A 54 -10.00 -1.80 -3.78
CA SER A 54 -10.14 -1.31 -5.16
C SER A 54 -10.59 -2.40 -6.14
N VAL A 55 -10.44 -3.66 -5.74
CA VAL A 55 -10.80 -4.85 -6.52
C VAL A 55 -11.73 -5.80 -5.77
N CYS A 56 -12.42 -5.31 -4.73
CA CYS A 56 -13.37 -6.08 -3.92
C CYS A 56 -12.78 -7.39 -3.36
N LYS A 57 -11.54 -7.35 -2.85
CA LYS A 57 -10.90 -8.47 -2.15
C LYS A 57 -10.74 -8.18 -0.67
N THR A 58 -10.54 -9.24 0.11
CA THR A 58 -10.28 -9.15 1.55
C THR A 58 -8.80 -8.94 1.83
N ALA A 59 -8.48 -8.38 3.00
CA ALA A 59 -7.11 -8.15 3.44
C ALA A 59 -6.29 -9.44 3.48
N ASN A 60 -6.87 -10.56 3.95
CA ASN A 60 -6.23 -11.87 4.00
C ASN A 60 -5.69 -12.35 2.63
N ILE A 61 -6.37 -12.03 1.51
CA ILE A 61 -5.87 -12.40 0.18
C ILE A 61 -4.61 -11.59 -0.17
N VAL A 62 -4.56 -10.32 0.23
CA VAL A 62 -3.38 -9.45 0.06
C VAL A 62 -2.24 -9.93 0.94
N GLU A 63 -2.48 -10.17 2.23
CA GLU A 63 -1.49 -10.66 3.19
C GLU A 63 -0.79 -11.93 2.67
N ARG A 64 -1.58 -12.95 2.28
CA ARG A 64 -1.05 -14.19 1.69
C ARG A 64 -0.25 -13.96 0.42
N PHE A 65 -0.64 -12.97 -0.41
CA PHE A 65 0.12 -12.65 -1.62
C PHE A 65 1.47 -12.02 -1.27
N LEU A 66 1.49 -11.08 -0.34
CA LEU A 66 2.70 -10.40 0.11
C LEU A 66 3.67 -11.35 0.79
N GLU A 67 3.18 -12.23 1.68
CA GLU A 67 3.95 -13.29 2.33
C GLU A 67 4.64 -14.20 1.30
N ARG A 68 3.88 -14.69 0.31
CA ARG A 68 4.42 -15.55 -0.76
C ARG A 68 5.46 -14.85 -1.63
N ARG A 69 5.40 -13.52 -1.73
CA ARG A 69 6.35 -12.71 -2.49
C ARG A 69 7.52 -12.22 -1.65
N GLY A 70 7.54 -12.47 -0.34
CA GLY A 70 8.54 -11.93 0.58
C GLY A 70 8.52 -10.40 0.64
N VAL A 71 7.36 -9.77 0.39
CA VAL A 71 7.22 -8.31 0.36
C VAL A 71 6.64 -7.83 1.68
N SER A 72 7.36 -6.95 2.37
CA SER A 72 6.87 -6.29 3.57
C SER A 72 6.36 -4.87 3.24
N PRO A 73 5.16 -4.49 3.71
CA PRO A 73 4.70 -3.11 3.60
C PRO A 73 5.61 -2.13 4.33
N ILE A 74 5.71 -0.91 3.80
CA ILE A 74 6.45 0.19 4.40
C ILE A 74 5.47 0.99 5.25
N LYS A 75 5.84 1.32 6.49
CA LYS A 75 5.07 2.25 7.33
C LYS A 75 5.33 3.67 6.89
N VAL A 76 4.27 4.41 6.59
CA VAL A 76 4.34 5.79 6.09
C VAL A 76 3.39 6.68 6.87
N ILE A 77 3.80 7.91 7.16
CA ILE A 77 2.93 8.95 7.71
C ILE A 77 2.16 9.61 6.54
N LEU A 78 0.84 9.46 6.54
CA LEU A 78 -0.08 10.08 5.59
C LEU A 78 -0.28 11.58 5.90
N PRO A 79 -0.86 12.38 4.99
CA PRO A 79 -0.99 13.83 5.18
C PRO A 79 -1.90 14.22 6.36
N ASN A 80 -2.75 13.30 6.81
CA ASN A 80 -3.61 13.46 7.98
C ASN A 80 -2.95 12.96 9.28
N HIS A 81 -1.62 12.82 9.30
CA HIS A 81 -0.82 12.31 10.41
C HIS A 81 -1.14 10.87 10.86
N LEU A 82 -1.92 10.11 10.07
CA LEU A 82 -2.12 8.70 10.31
C LEU A 82 -0.94 7.89 9.75
N VAL A 83 -0.49 6.89 10.50
CA VAL A 83 0.47 5.90 10.00
C VAL A 83 -0.29 4.81 9.25
N ALA A 84 0.17 4.45 8.06
CA ALA A 84 -0.41 3.38 7.26
C ALA A 84 0.65 2.47 6.65
N ASP A 85 0.29 1.19 6.50
CA ASP A 85 1.07 0.23 5.74
C ASP A 85 0.85 0.46 4.24
N MET A 86 1.95 0.76 3.55
CA MET A 86 1.98 1.13 2.15
C MET A 86 2.78 0.14 1.34
N ILE A 87 2.31 -0.13 0.13
CA ILE A 87 3.00 -0.97 -0.85
C ILE A 87 3.18 -0.18 -2.14
N PRO A 88 4.32 -0.34 -2.83
CA PRO A 88 4.53 0.25 -4.14
C PRO A 88 3.40 -0.08 -5.11
N LEU A 89 3.02 0.88 -5.94
CA LEU A 89 1.96 0.70 -6.93
C LEU A 89 2.25 -0.48 -7.88
N SER A 90 3.52 -0.74 -8.20
CA SER A 90 3.94 -1.91 -8.99
C SER A 90 3.52 -3.24 -8.36
N ILE A 91 3.69 -3.39 -7.05
CA ILE A 91 3.29 -4.61 -6.32
C ILE A 91 1.76 -4.78 -6.34
N ALA A 92 1.01 -3.67 -6.32
CA ALA A 92 -0.44 -3.71 -6.48
C ALA A 92 -0.86 -4.24 -7.87
N VAL A 93 -0.17 -3.78 -8.92
CA VAL A 93 -0.38 -4.25 -10.29
C VAL A 93 -0.11 -5.75 -10.39
N ASP A 94 1.01 -6.21 -9.81
CA ASP A 94 1.37 -7.63 -9.81
C ASP A 94 0.34 -8.50 -9.10
N PHE A 95 -0.24 -8.01 -8.02
CA PHE A 95 -1.34 -8.68 -7.33
C PHE A 95 -2.60 -8.77 -8.20
N TRP A 96 -2.99 -7.69 -8.88
CA TRP A 96 -4.16 -7.73 -9.75
C TRP A 96 -3.94 -8.63 -10.98
N LYS A 97 -2.72 -8.64 -11.53
CA LYS A 97 -2.28 -9.60 -12.56
C LYS A 97 -2.38 -11.03 -12.05
N TYR A 98 -1.87 -11.32 -10.85
CA TYR A 98 -1.97 -12.62 -10.21
C TYR A 98 -3.43 -13.07 -10.02
N LEU A 99 -4.32 -12.18 -9.58
CA LEU A 99 -5.74 -12.49 -9.47
C LEU A 99 -6.35 -12.84 -10.83
N ASN A 100 -6.05 -12.06 -11.87
CA ASN A 100 -6.54 -12.33 -13.22
C ASN A 100 -6.05 -13.70 -13.73
N ASN A 101 -4.75 -13.99 -13.60
CA ASN A 101 -4.15 -15.22 -14.10
C ASN A 101 -4.58 -16.47 -13.33
N SER A 102 -4.93 -16.34 -12.04
CA SER A 102 -5.41 -17.45 -11.22
C SER A 102 -6.92 -17.71 -11.32
N GLY A 103 -7.63 -17.01 -12.21
CA GLY A 103 -9.09 -17.10 -12.32
C GLY A 103 -9.85 -16.48 -11.14
N ARG A 104 -9.14 -15.83 -10.20
CA ARG A 104 -9.72 -15.16 -9.02
C ARG A 104 -10.00 -13.67 -9.25
N GLY A 105 -9.73 -13.18 -10.46
CA GLY A 105 -9.96 -11.80 -10.87
C GLY A 105 -11.44 -11.44 -11.00
N ASN A 106 -11.72 -10.18 -11.26
CA ASN A 106 -13.03 -9.65 -11.59
C ASN A 106 -12.87 -8.47 -12.57
N THR A 107 -13.98 -7.79 -12.90
CA THR A 107 -13.93 -6.63 -13.80
C THR A 107 -13.01 -5.53 -13.28
N LEU A 108 -12.95 -5.31 -11.96
CA LEU A 108 -12.10 -4.28 -11.36
C LEU A 108 -10.61 -4.63 -11.42
N THR A 109 -10.23 -5.90 -11.22
CA THR A 109 -8.81 -6.31 -11.39
C THR A 109 -8.35 -6.15 -12.84
N LYS A 110 -9.22 -6.45 -13.82
CA LYS A 110 -8.92 -6.23 -15.25
C LYS A 110 -8.79 -4.74 -15.58
N LEU A 111 -9.70 -3.90 -15.05
CA LEU A 111 -9.66 -2.46 -15.25
C LEU A 111 -8.43 -1.82 -14.57
N GLY A 112 -8.14 -2.19 -13.33
CA GLY A 112 -6.98 -1.72 -12.59
C GLY A 112 -5.67 -2.08 -13.27
N GLN A 113 -5.55 -3.34 -13.73
CA GLN A 113 -4.40 -3.77 -14.53
C GLN A 113 -4.26 -2.94 -15.81
N LYS A 114 -5.33 -2.85 -16.63
CA LYS A 114 -5.28 -2.12 -17.90
C LYS A 114 -4.93 -0.65 -17.72
N TYR A 115 -5.54 0.01 -16.73
CA TYR A 115 -5.29 1.43 -16.45
C TYR A 115 -3.85 1.68 -16.04
N LEU A 116 -3.31 0.84 -15.15
CA LEU A 116 -1.95 1.03 -14.67
C LEU A 116 -0.89 0.63 -15.69
N ASP A 117 -1.11 -0.45 -16.46
CA ASP A 117 -0.24 -0.83 -17.58
C ASP A 117 -0.16 0.32 -18.61
N GLN A 118 -1.27 1.01 -18.89
CA GLN A 118 -1.27 2.20 -19.76
C GLN A 118 -0.51 3.38 -19.15
N SER A 119 -0.75 3.68 -17.87
CA SER A 119 -0.07 4.81 -17.19
C SER A 119 1.44 4.67 -17.07
N ILE A 120 1.96 3.43 -16.96
CA ILE A 120 3.40 3.13 -16.93
C ILE A 120 4.02 3.36 -18.31
N VAL A 121 3.30 3.01 -19.39
CA VAL A 121 3.75 3.24 -20.77
C VAL A 121 3.76 4.73 -21.10
N ASP A 122 2.76 5.48 -20.65
CA ASP A 122 2.67 6.93 -20.92
C ASP A 122 3.66 7.77 -20.10
N SER A 123 4.11 7.28 -18.94
CA SER A 123 5.14 7.95 -18.12
C SER A 123 6.58 7.69 -18.61
N SER A 124 6.75 6.87 -19.63
CA SER A 124 8.05 6.49 -20.23
C SER A 124 8.30 7.14 -21.59
N LYS A 125 7.46 8.09 -22.00
CA LYS A 125 7.63 8.96 -23.17
C LYS A 125 7.90 10.37 -22.73
#